data_AF-A0A229UQL7-F1
#
_entry.id   AF-A0A229UQL7-F1
#
_cell.length_a   1.000
_cell.length_b   1.000
_cell.length_c   1.000
_cell.angle_alpha   90.00
_cell.angle_beta   90.00
_cell.angle_gamma   90.00
#
_symmetry.space_group_name_H-M   'P 1'
#
loop_
_entity.id
_entity.type
_entity.pdbx_description
1 polymer ?
#
loop_
_entity_poly.entity_id
_entity_poly.type
_entity_poly.pdbx_seq_one_letter_code
_entity_poly.pdbx_strand_id
1 'polypeptide(L)'
;MKFGFADFKSAGVVHETVELPEYLWKASDSEQFKWLDEAIGGNRPGMTWHHTEIPGKMELVETGIHDIVPHNGGRTTGMWADAPR
;
A
#
# COMPACT_ATOMS: atom_id res chain seq x y z
N MET A 1 10.15 -12.11 10.31
CA MET A 1 8.87 -11.36 10.22
C MET A 1 8.05 -11.62 11.47
N LYS A 2 7.47 -10.58 12.07
CA LYS A 2 6.78 -10.65 13.38
C LYS A 2 5.28 -10.95 13.25
N PHE A 3 4.65 -10.49 12.17
CA PHE A 3 3.20 -10.65 11.90
C PHE A 3 2.96 -11.50 10.63
N GLY A 4 1.69 -11.71 10.25
CA GLY A 4 1.31 -12.17 8.91
C GLY A 4 1.20 -11.02 7.91
N PHE A 5 0.88 -11.34 6.65
CA PHE A 5 0.46 -10.33 5.67
C PHE A 5 -1.04 -10.03 5.82
N ALA A 6 -1.44 -8.79 5.58
CA ALA A 6 -2.85 -8.42 5.62
C ALA A 6 -3.56 -8.95 4.36
N ASP A 7 -4.74 -9.55 4.53
CA ASP A 7 -5.61 -9.92 3.42
C ASP A 7 -6.87 -9.03 3.42
N PHE A 8 -6.66 -7.74 3.12
CA PHE A 8 -7.73 -6.76 3.02
C PHE A 8 -8.73 -7.10 1.91
N LYS A 9 -8.25 -7.76 0.85
CA LYS A 9 -9.07 -8.17 -0.29
C LYS A 9 -10.11 -9.21 0.12
N SER A 10 -9.72 -10.29 0.80
CA SER A 10 -10.68 -11.30 1.29
C SER A 10 -11.60 -10.75 2.38
N ALA A 11 -11.15 -9.73 3.14
CA ALA A 11 -11.98 -9.02 4.09
C ALA A 11 -13.00 -8.06 3.43
N GLY A 12 -12.90 -7.81 2.11
CA GLY A 12 -13.84 -6.97 1.37
C GLY A 12 -13.71 -5.47 1.64
N VAL A 13 -12.54 -5.01 2.08
CA VAL A 13 -12.29 -3.59 2.47
C VAL A 13 -11.38 -2.84 1.48
N VAL A 14 -11.03 -3.46 0.35
CA VAL A 14 -10.23 -2.84 -0.72
C VAL A 14 -11.14 -2.07 -1.67
N HIS A 15 -10.85 -0.78 -1.85
CA HIS A 15 -11.58 0.09 -2.77
C HIS A 15 -10.98 0.12 -4.17
N GLU A 16 -9.66 0.07 -4.27
CA GLU A 16 -8.94 0.05 -5.55
C GLU A 16 -7.73 -0.87 -5.44
N THR A 17 -7.34 -1.48 -6.56
CA THR A 17 -6.07 -2.20 -6.69
C THR A 17 -5.34 -1.65 -7.89
N VAL A 18 -4.10 -1.20 -7.70
CA VAL A 18 -3.28 -0.59 -8.74
C VAL A 18 -1.88 -1.20 -8.69
N GLU A 19 -1.29 -1.43 -9.86
CA GLU A 19 0.11 -1.83 -9.99
C GLU A 19 0.99 -0.58 -10.04
N LEU A 20 1.83 -0.41 -9.01
CA LEU A 20 2.82 0.64 -8.93
C LEU A 20 4.01 0.30 -9.85
N PRO A 21 4.40 1.19 -10.77
CA PRO A 21 5.56 1.00 -11.63
C PRO A 21 6.85 0.75 -10.86
N GLU A 22 7.71 -0.13 -11.37
CA GLU A 22 8.95 -0.54 -10.71
C GLU A 22 9.89 0.62 -10.37
N TYR A 23 9.96 1.64 -11.22
CA TYR A 23 10.79 2.82 -10.98
C TYR A 23 10.35 3.64 -9.76
N LEU A 24 9.13 3.41 -9.24
CA LEU A 24 8.61 4.05 -8.02
C LEU A 24 8.72 3.16 -6.79
N TRP A 25 9.11 1.88 -6.89
CA TRP A 25 9.08 0.95 -5.75
C TRP A 25 9.90 1.42 -4.54
N LYS A 26 11.01 2.10 -4.79
CA LYS A 26 11.89 2.65 -3.74
C LYS A 26 11.74 4.16 -3.53
N ALA A 27 10.73 4.78 -4.15
CA ALA A 27 10.40 6.19 -3.92
C ALA A 27 9.76 6.39 -2.53
N SER A 28 9.64 7.66 -2.12
CA SER A 28 8.94 8.00 -0.88
C SER A 28 7.46 7.64 -0.95
N ASP A 29 6.81 7.39 0.19
CA ASP A 29 5.35 7.15 0.23
C ASP A 29 4.59 8.32 -0.40
N SER A 30 5.05 9.56 -0.19
CA SER A 30 4.41 10.73 -0.79
C SER A 30 4.45 10.71 -2.32
N GLU A 31 5.55 10.27 -2.94
CA GLU A 31 5.67 10.17 -4.39
C GLU A 31 4.82 9.02 -4.95
N GLN A 32 4.88 7.86 -4.28
CA GLN A 32 4.07 6.70 -4.66
C GLN A 32 2.57 7.03 -4.57
N PHE A 33 2.13 7.60 -3.45
CA PHE A 33 0.72 7.88 -3.20
C PHE A 33 0.20 8.97 -4.13
N LYS A 34 1.02 9.98 -4.42
CA LYS A 34 0.67 10.98 -5.43
C LYS A 34 0.40 10.34 -6.80
N TRP A 35 1.29 9.46 -7.26
CA TRP A 35 1.11 8.78 -8.55
C TRP A 35 -0.15 7.89 -8.55
N LEU A 36 -0.37 7.16 -7.46
CA LEU A 36 -1.52 6.26 -7.32
C LEU A 36 -2.84 7.05 -7.25
N ASP A 37 -2.87 8.14 -6.51
CA ASP A 37 -4.02 9.05 -6.43
C ASP A 37 -4.33 9.64 -7.80
N GLU A 38 -3.33 10.12 -8.54
CA GLU A 38 -3.50 10.59 -9.93
C GLU A 38 -4.06 9.48 -10.84
N ALA A 39 -3.59 8.24 -10.69
CA ALA A 39 -4.05 7.10 -11.49
C ALA A 39 -5.53 6.75 -11.28
N ILE A 40 -6.10 7.03 -10.10
CA ILE A 40 -7.51 6.76 -9.78
C ILE A 40 -8.42 8.00 -9.86
N GLY A 41 -7.91 9.12 -10.39
CA GLY A 41 -8.67 10.36 -10.57
C GLY A 41 -8.65 11.32 -9.38
N GLY A 42 -7.73 11.14 -8.43
CA GLY A 42 -7.47 12.04 -7.32
C GLY A 42 -7.43 11.33 -5.95
N ASN A 43 -6.93 12.06 -4.95
CA ASN A 43 -6.90 11.60 -3.56
C ASN A 43 -8.33 11.35 -3.03
N ARG A 44 -8.49 10.29 -2.23
CA ARG A 44 -9.75 9.97 -1.52
C ARG A 44 -9.57 10.22 -0.03
N PRO A 45 -10.20 11.26 0.55
CA PRO A 45 -10.06 11.56 1.98
C PRO A 45 -10.44 10.38 2.87
N GLY A 46 -9.62 10.08 3.88
CA GLY A 46 -9.82 8.97 4.82
C GLY A 46 -9.32 7.60 4.32
N MET A 47 -8.70 7.56 3.15
CA MET A 47 -8.09 6.35 2.59
C MET A 47 -6.56 6.44 2.62
N THR A 48 -5.90 5.28 2.61
CA THR A 48 -4.46 5.16 2.46
C THR A 48 -4.12 4.00 1.54
N TRP A 49 -2.95 4.05 0.92
CA TRP A 49 -2.43 2.98 0.09
C TRP A 49 -1.64 1.99 0.95
N HIS A 50 -2.07 0.73 0.91
CA HIS A 50 -1.39 -0.39 1.53
C HIS A 50 -0.43 -1.04 0.53
N HIS A 51 0.85 -1.16 0.91
CA HIS A 51 1.82 -1.97 0.18
C HIS A 51 1.63 -3.45 0.51
N THR A 52 1.08 -4.23 -0.42
CA THR A 52 0.89 -5.67 -0.21
C THR A 52 2.22 -6.42 -0.22
N GLU A 53 2.21 -7.71 0.11
CA GLU A 53 3.35 -8.62 -0.02
C GLU A 53 3.77 -8.87 -1.47
N ILE A 54 2.86 -8.66 -2.42
CA ILE A 54 3.09 -8.86 -3.85
C ILE A 54 3.77 -7.59 -4.40
N PRO A 55 4.95 -7.69 -5.06
CA PRO A 55 5.65 -6.54 -5.61
C PRO A 55 4.80 -5.71 -6.56
N GLY A 56 4.82 -4.38 -6.37
CA GLY A 56 4.07 -3.42 -7.19
C GLY A 56 2.58 -3.34 -6.82
N LYS A 57 1.96 -4.38 -6.27
CA LYS A 57 0.54 -4.38 -5.96
C LYS A 57 0.22 -3.49 -4.76
N MET A 58 -0.53 -2.43 -5.04
CA MET A 58 -1.05 -1.46 -4.07
C MET A 58 -2.55 -1.62 -3.91
N GLU A 59 -3.04 -1.56 -2.67
CA GLU A 59 -4.47 -1.62 -2.36
C GLU A 59 -4.89 -0.36 -1.60
N LEU A 60 -5.93 0.34 -2.10
CA LEU A 60 -6.51 1.47 -1.39
C LEU A 60 -7.51 0.97 -0.37
N VAL A 61 -7.31 1.33 0.91
CA VAL A 61 -8.12 0.91 2.05
C VAL A 61 -8.39 2.09 2.96
N GLU A 62 -9.40 1.98 3.85
CA GLU A 62 -9.63 3.00 4.87
C GLU A 62 -8.43 3.09 5.84
N THR A 63 -7.94 4.31 6.09
CA THR A 63 -6.79 4.56 6.97
C THR A 63 -7.01 3.97 8.36
N GLY A 64 -8.22 4.11 8.92
CA GLY A 64 -8.54 3.58 10.24
C GLY A 64 -8.40 2.06 10.33
N ILE A 65 -8.81 1.32 9.29
CA ILE A 65 -8.68 -0.14 9.24
C ILE A 65 -7.20 -0.53 9.10
N HIS A 66 -6.47 0.18 8.23
CA HIS A 66 -5.06 -0.08 8.01
C HIS A 66 -4.23 0.07 9.30
N ASP A 67 -4.46 1.14 10.06
CA ASP A 67 -3.66 1.50 11.23
C ASP A 67 -3.90 0.58 12.44
N ILE A 68 -5.08 -0.05 12.54
CA ILE A 68 -5.43 -0.96 13.66
C ILE A 68 -5.10 -2.43 13.39
N VAL A 69 -4.67 -2.78 12.18
CA VAL A 69 -4.31 -4.15 11.81
C VAL A 69 -2.78 -4.25 11.78
N PRO A 70 -2.12 -4.87 12.78
CA PRO A 70 -0.67 -5.08 12.73
C PRO A 70 -0.35 -6.12 11.65
N HIS A 71 0.42 -5.74 10.64
CA HIS A 71 0.74 -6.59 9.50
C HIS A 71 2.17 -6.37 9.00
N ASN A 72 2.69 -7.32 8.24
CA ASN A 72 3.77 -7.05 7.29
C ASN A 72 3.16 -6.72 5.93
N GLY A 73 3.98 -6.13 5.06
CA GLY A 73 3.63 -5.74 3.69
C GLY A 73 4.87 -5.33 2.92
N GLY A 74 4.70 -4.69 1.78
CA GLY A 74 5.80 -4.28 0.89
C GLY A 74 6.83 -3.34 1.54
N ARG A 75 6.42 -2.58 2.56
CA ARG A 75 7.29 -1.69 3.36
C ARG A 75 8.08 -2.40 4.48
N THR A 76 7.84 -3.69 4.71
CA THR A 76 8.59 -4.45 5.73
C THR A 76 10.05 -4.62 5.29
N THR A 77 10.99 -4.56 6.23
CA THR A 77 12.43 -4.72 5.92
C THR A 77 12.70 -5.99 5.11
N GLY A 78 13.42 -5.85 4.00
CA GLY A 78 13.70 -6.90 3.04
C GLY A 78 12.63 -7.11 1.95
N MET A 79 11.52 -6.36 1.98
CA MET A 79 10.46 -6.46 0.97
C MET A 79 10.66 -5.45 -0.18
N TRP A 80 9.81 -5.58 -1.20
CA TRP A 80 9.99 -4.87 -2.48
C TRP A 80 9.98 -3.34 -2.35
N ALA A 81 9.23 -2.76 -1.40
CA ALA A 81 9.19 -1.32 -1.11
C ALA A 81 10.03 -0.91 0.12
N ASP A 82 10.92 -1.77 0.61
CA ASP A 82 11.84 -1.43 1.70
C ASP A 82 12.84 -0.35 1.23
N ALA A 83 12.58 0.90 1.60
CA ALA A 83 13.36 2.08 1.25
C ALA A 83 13.54 2.97 2.48
N PRO A 84 14.59 3.82 2.53
CA PRO A 84 14.76 4.80 3.60
C PRO A 84 13.50 5.64 3.81
N ARG A 85 13.19 5.93 5.07
CA ARG A 85 12.01 6.70 5.51
C ARG A 85 12.44 8.03 6.12
#